data_AF-A0A849T249-F1
#
_entry.id   AF-A0A849T249-F1
#
_cell.length_a   1.000
_cell.length_b   1.000
_cell.length_c   1.000
_cell.angle_alpha   90.00
_cell.angle_beta   90.00
_cell.angle_gamma   90.00
#
_symmetry.space_group_name_H-M   'P 1'
#
loop_
_entity.id
_entity.type
_entity.pdbx_description
1 polymer ?
#
loop_
_entity_poly.entity_id
_entity_poly.type
_entity_poly.pdbx_seq_one_letter_code
_entity_poly.pdbx_strand_id
1 'polypeptide(L)'
;MSESDWLEKEFKNIEFGDKRLRDRFFSMANIFSRRPDETINKVVVNFADKKATYRLFSHKNFSSDKILFEHRESTSSRLQNESVALMIHDSSFLASIQKDL
;
A
#
# COMPACT_ATOMS: atom_id res chain seq x y z
N MET A 1 1.52 12.61 -16.02
CA MET A 1 1.28 11.28 -15.42
C MET A 1 0.15 11.44 -14.44
N SER A 2 -0.93 10.67 -14.60
CA SER A 2 -2.00 10.65 -13.60
C SER A 2 -1.48 9.91 -12.36
N GLU A 3 -1.94 10.25 -11.16
CA GLU A 3 -1.45 9.59 -9.93
C GLU A 3 -1.73 8.08 -9.88
N SER A 4 -2.74 7.58 -10.62
CA SER A 4 -2.91 6.14 -10.82
C SER A 4 -1.70 5.49 -11.48
N ASP A 5 -0.96 6.23 -12.32
CA ASP A 5 0.18 5.72 -13.06
C ASP A 5 1.36 5.34 -12.15
N TRP A 6 1.54 6.01 -11.00
CA TRP A 6 2.69 5.71 -10.13
C TRP A 6 2.44 4.42 -9.35
N LEU A 7 1.21 4.21 -8.85
CA LEU A 7 0.86 2.99 -8.14
C LEU A 7 0.98 1.77 -9.05
N GLU A 8 0.45 1.87 -10.27
CA GLU A 8 0.54 0.79 -11.27
C GLU A 8 1.99 0.49 -11.65
N LYS A 9 2.87 1.49 -11.68
CA LYS A 9 4.31 1.28 -11.88
C LYS A 9 4.96 0.64 -10.66
N GLU A 10 4.66 1.12 -9.46
CA GLU A 10 5.29 0.68 -8.21
C GLU A 10 4.93 -0.77 -7.85
N PHE A 11 3.70 -1.16 -8.15
CA PHE A 11 3.16 -2.46 -7.78
C PHE A 11 2.76 -3.27 -9.01
N LYS A 12 3.44 -3.05 -10.15
CA LYS A 12 3.10 -3.63 -11.45
C LYS A 12 2.95 -5.16 -11.40
N ASN A 13 3.82 -5.83 -10.63
CA ASN A 13 3.87 -7.29 -10.56
C ASN A 13 3.20 -7.84 -9.28
N ILE A 14 2.46 -7.02 -8.53
CA ILE A 14 1.85 -7.47 -7.28
C ILE A 14 0.76 -8.53 -7.50
N GLU A 15 0.89 -9.65 -6.80
CA GLU A 15 -0.05 -10.76 -6.88
C GLU A 15 -0.57 -11.21 -5.52
N PHE A 16 -1.90 -11.11 -5.38
CA PHE A 16 -2.63 -11.62 -4.21
C PHE A 16 -3.41 -12.92 -4.51
N GLY A 17 -3.25 -13.50 -5.70
CA GLY A 17 -3.95 -14.71 -6.14
C GLY A 17 -5.43 -14.50 -6.51
N ASP A 18 -5.95 -13.28 -6.37
CA ASP A 18 -7.31 -12.90 -6.76
C ASP A 18 -7.28 -11.51 -7.41
N LYS A 19 -7.81 -11.41 -8.64
CA LYS A 19 -7.86 -10.15 -9.40
C LYS A 19 -8.67 -9.08 -8.67
N ARG A 20 -9.82 -9.43 -8.08
CA ARG A 20 -10.69 -8.49 -7.34
C ARG A 20 -9.99 -7.96 -6.11
N LEU A 21 -9.17 -8.80 -5.46
CA LEU A 21 -8.35 -8.39 -4.32
C LEU A 21 -7.27 -7.39 -4.75
N ARG A 22 -6.62 -7.64 -5.89
CA ARG A 22 -5.65 -6.71 -6.50
C ARG A 22 -6.28 -5.39 -6.92
N ASP A 23 -7.41 -5.44 -7.62
CA ASP A 23 -8.15 -4.24 -8.05
C ASP A 23 -8.54 -3.39 -6.82
N ARG A 24 -8.97 -4.04 -5.73
CA ARG A 24 -9.28 -3.36 -4.48
C ARG A 24 -8.05 -2.73 -3.83
N PHE A 25 -6.91 -3.41 -3.82
CA PHE A 25 -5.66 -2.82 -3.33
C PHE A 25 -5.33 -1.53 -4.08
N PHE A 26 -5.36 -1.53 -5.42
CA PHE A 26 -5.08 -0.32 -6.20
C PHE A 26 -6.09 0.80 -5.93
N SER A 27 -7.38 0.49 -5.87
CA SER A 27 -8.41 1.47 -5.53
C SER A 27 -8.17 2.12 -4.17
N MET A 28 -7.88 1.31 -3.14
CA MET A 28 -7.65 1.82 -1.78
C MET A 28 -6.32 2.55 -1.65
N ALA A 29 -5.25 2.04 -2.25
CA ALA A 29 -3.94 2.69 -2.25
C ALA A 29 -4.01 4.08 -2.91
N ASN A 30 -4.79 4.23 -3.99
CA ASN A 30 -4.99 5.52 -4.65
C ASN A 30 -5.79 6.51 -3.79
N ILE A 31 -6.76 6.03 -3.00
CA ILE A 31 -7.48 6.89 -2.06
C ILE A 31 -6.56 7.32 -0.90
N PHE A 32 -5.81 6.39 -0.31
CA PHE A 32 -4.96 6.66 0.85
C PHE A 32 -3.73 7.50 0.51
N SER A 33 -3.15 7.33 -0.68
CA SER A 33 -2.01 8.15 -1.11
C SER A 33 -2.35 9.64 -1.22
N ARG A 34 -3.61 9.97 -1.48
CA ARG A 34 -4.11 11.35 -1.58
C ARG A 34 -4.48 11.97 -0.24
N ARG A 35 -4.77 11.16 0.77
CA ARG A 35 -5.25 11.58 2.10
C ARG A 35 -4.64 10.68 3.19
N PRO A 36 -3.31 10.69 3.34
CA PRO A 36 -2.60 9.72 4.19
C PRO A 36 -2.85 9.93 5.69
N ASP A 37 -3.32 11.11 6.09
CA ASP A 37 -3.59 11.54 7.46
C ASP A 37 -5.05 11.37 7.88
N GLU A 38 -5.92 10.92 6.97
CA GLU A 38 -7.34 10.75 7.22
C GLU A 38 -7.74 9.29 7.51
N THR A 39 -8.75 9.13 8.37
CA THR A 39 -9.31 7.80 8.67
C THR A 39 -10.05 7.21 7.46
N ILE A 40 -10.11 5.87 7.38
CA ILE A 40 -10.89 5.14 6.36
C ILE A 40 -12.33 5.68 6.24
N ASN A 41 -12.97 6.00 7.38
CA ASN A 41 -14.34 6.50 7.41
C ASN A 41 -14.53 7.88 6.76
N LYS A 42 -13.49 8.71 6.73
CA LYS A 42 -13.49 10.04 6.10
C LYS A 42 -13.21 9.96 4.60
N VAL A 43 -12.24 9.15 4.20
CA VAL A 43 -11.77 9.10 2.80
C VAL A 43 -12.62 8.21 1.90
N VAL A 44 -13.23 7.15 2.43
CA VAL A 44 -14.10 6.26 1.67
C VAL A 44 -15.55 6.71 1.84
N VAL A 45 -16.23 7.09 0.77
CA VAL A 45 -17.55 7.76 0.87
C VAL A 45 -18.68 6.76 1.14
N ASN A 46 -18.81 5.72 0.32
CA ASN A 46 -19.95 4.80 0.41
C ASN A 46 -19.69 3.66 1.41
N PHE A 47 -20.78 3.09 1.94
CA PHE A 47 -20.72 2.06 2.99
C PHE A 47 -20.17 0.73 2.47
N ALA A 48 -20.49 0.37 1.22
CA ALA A 48 -20.04 -0.87 0.62
C ALA A 48 -18.52 -0.92 0.50
N ASP A 49 -17.90 0.17 0.05
CA ASP A 49 -16.46 0.32 -0.09
C ASP A 49 -15.79 0.38 1.28
N LYS A 50 -16.34 1.11 2.27
CA LYS A 50 -15.82 1.09 3.65
C LYS A 50 -15.69 -0.34 4.17
N LYS A 51 -16.75 -1.14 4.02
CA LYS A 51 -16.76 -2.55 4.43
C LYS A 51 -15.75 -3.38 3.62
N ALA A 52 -15.62 -3.10 2.32
CA ALA A 52 -14.66 -3.77 1.45
C ALA A 52 -13.21 -3.46 1.84
N THR A 53 -12.93 -2.23 2.29
CA THR A 53 -11.62 -1.78 2.79
C THR A 53 -11.23 -2.51 4.06
N TYR A 54 -12.12 -2.57 5.07
CA TYR A 54 -11.83 -3.35 6.29
C TYR A 54 -11.61 -4.83 5.97
N ARG A 55 -12.42 -5.39 5.05
CA ARG A 55 -12.24 -6.77 4.57
C ARG A 55 -10.94 -6.99 3.81
N LEU A 56 -10.39 -5.97 3.15
CA LEU A 56 -9.08 -6.04 2.49
C LEU A 56 -7.99 -6.24 3.54
N PHE A 57 -7.97 -5.38 4.56
CA PHE A 57 -6.97 -5.44 5.64
C PHE A 57 -7.07 -6.72 6.48
N SER A 58 -8.26 -7.31 6.60
CA SER A 58 -8.45 -8.60 7.27
C SER A 58 -8.32 -9.81 6.32
N HIS A 59 -7.98 -9.62 5.05
CA HIS A 59 -7.96 -10.71 4.08
C HIS A 59 -6.69 -11.54 4.21
N LYS A 60 -6.81 -12.85 4.40
CA LYS A 60 -5.65 -13.77 4.61
C LYS A 60 -4.58 -13.73 3.51
N ASN A 61 -4.96 -13.45 2.27
CA ASN A 61 -4.03 -13.36 1.13
C ASN A 61 -3.46 -11.96 0.93
N PHE A 62 -3.96 -10.95 1.65
CA PHE A 62 -3.44 -9.60 1.63
C PHE A 62 -2.35 -9.49 2.69
N SER A 63 -1.11 -9.23 2.26
CA SER A 63 0.07 -9.29 3.12
C SER A 63 0.94 -8.06 2.89
N SER A 64 1.38 -7.45 4.00
CA SER A 64 2.34 -6.35 3.99
C SER A 64 3.68 -6.77 3.38
N ASP A 65 4.10 -8.02 3.58
CA ASP A 65 5.38 -8.52 3.08
C ASP A 65 5.41 -8.54 1.55
N LYS A 66 4.29 -8.94 0.92
CA LYS A 66 4.13 -8.86 -0.54
C LYS A 66 4.20 -7.44 -1.05
N ILE A 67 3.54 -6.51 -0.37
CA ILE A 67 3.55 -5.09 -0.73
C ILE A 67 4.97 -4.52 -0.62
N LEU A 68 5.66 -4.78 0.48
CA LEU A 68 7.03 -4.31 0.71
C LEU A 68 8.03 -4.96 -0.25
N PHE A 69 7.84 -6.24 -0.58
CA PHE A 69 8.67 -6.93 -1.58
C PHE A 69 8.60 -6.22 -2.94
N GLU A 70 7.40 -6.01 -3.47
CA GLU A 70 7.23 -5.33 -4.76
C GLU A 70 7.77 -3.89 -4.74
N HIS A 71 7.56 -3.16 -3.63
CA HIS A 71 8.13 -1.82 -3.47
C HIS A 71 9.67 -1.82 -3.50
N ARG A 72 10.31 -2.84 -2.90
CA ARG A 72 11.78 -3.01 -2.95
C ARG A 72 12.26 -3.34 -4.36
N GLU A 73 11.55 -4.21 -5.09
CA GLU A 73 11.87 -4.55 -6.47
C GLU A 73 11.77 -3.32 -7.40
N SER A 74 10.72 -2.52 -7.24
CA SER A 74 10.56 -1.24 -7.95
C SER A 74 11.66 -0.24 -7.59
N THR A 75 12.07 -0.20 -6.31
CA THR A 75 13.20 0.63 -5.87
C THR A 75 14.51 0.16 -6.49
N SER A 76 14.80 -1.14 -6.46
CA SER A 76 15.97 -1.75 -7.09
C SER A 76 16.03 -1.43 -8.59
N SER A 77 14.89 -1.55 -9.29
CA SER A 77 14.78 -1.22 -10.71
C SER A 77 15.08 0.26 -11.00
N ARG A 78 14.68 1.18 -10.12
CA ARG A 78 15.05 2.60 -10.25
C ARG A 78 16.55 2.81 -10.03
N LEU A 79 17.13 2.17 -9.02
CA LEU A 79 18.55 2.30 -8.67
C LEU A 79 19.50 1.81 -9.77
N GLN A 80 19.09 0.85 -10.61
CA GLN A 80 19.91 0.37 -11.73
C GLN A 80 20.30 1.46 -12.74
N ASN A 81 19.56 2.58 -12.78
CA ASN A 81 19.83 3.70 -13.68
C ASN A 81 20.75 4.76 -13.06
N GLU A 82 21.14 4.60 -11.79
CA GLU A 82 21.93 5.57 -11.05
C GLU A 82 23.37 5.06 -10.85
N SER A 83 24.36 5.94 -11.03
CA SER A 83 25.78 5.58 -10.87
C SER A 83 26.22 5.47 -9.41
N VAL A 84 25.51 6.16 -8.51
CA VAL A 84 25.77 6.18 -7.06
C VAL A 84 24.43 6.15 -6.34
N ALA A 85 24.31 5.27 -5.34
CA ALA A 85 23.15 5.19 -4.47
C ALA A 85 23.56 5.36 -3.00
N LEU A 86 22.81 6.17 -2.25
CA LEU A 86 23.01 6.33 -0.81
C LEU A 86 21.98 5.47 -0.05
N MET A 87 22.48 4.52 0.74
CA MET A 87 21.65 3.68 1.59
C MET A 87 21.58 4.27 2.99
N ILE A 88 20.59 5.13 3.22
CA ILE A 88 20.33 5.70 4.55
C ILE A 88 19.61 4.64 5.39
N HIS A 89 20.13 4.36 6.58
CA HIS A 89 19.57 3.37 7.50
C HIS A 89 19.40 3.96 8.89
N ASP A 90 18.22 3.78 9.47
CA ASP A 90 17.86 4.18 10.82
C ASP A 90 16.79 3.19 11.36
N SER A 91 16.50 3.22 12.65
CA SER A 91 15.49 2.37 13.29
C SER A 91 14.51 3.18 14.11
N SER A 92 13.23 2.86 13.98
CA SER A 92 12.14 3.52 14.71
C SER A 92 11.09 2.50 15.14
N PHE A 93 10.19 2.91 16.05
CA PHE A 93 9.15 2.06 16.61
C PHE A 93 7.78 2.66 16.38
N LEU A 94 6.81 1.82 15.99
CA LEU A 94 5.39 2.18 16.00
C LEU A 94 4.80 1.79 17.36
N ALA A 95 4.60 2.78 18.23
CA ALA A 95 3.93 2.58 19.51
C ALA A 95 2.41 2.71 19.35
N SER A 96 1.68 1.69 19.80
CA SER A 96 0.23 1.78 19.95
C SER A 96 -0.14 1.76 21.43
N ILE A 97 -1.07 2.61 21.85
CA ILE A 97 -1.64 2.53 23.19
C ILE A 97 -2.75 1.49 23.11
N GLN A 98 -2.47 0.27 23.55
CA GLN A 98 -3.54 -0.70 23.83
C GLN A 98 -4.33 -0.15 25.02
N LYS A 99 -5.54 0.33 24.73
CA LYS A 99 -6.55 0.50 25.77
C LYS A 99 -7.02 -0.90 26.13
N ASP A 100 -6.72 -1.35 27.34
CA ASP A 100 -7.34 -2.52 27.93
C ASP A 100 -8.87 -2.33 27.86
N LEU A 101 -9.53 -3.18 27.07
CA LEU A 101 -10.99 -3.32 27.02
C LEU A 101 -11.38 -4.56 27.81
#